data_AF-A0A1F4E6S0-F1
#
_entry.id   AF-A0A1F4E6S0-F1
#
_cell.length_a   1.000
_cell.length_b   1.000
_cell.length_c   1.000
_cell.angle_alpha   90.00
_cell.angle_beta   90.00
_cell.angle_gamma   90.00
#
_symmetry.space_group_name_H-M   'P 1'
#
loop_
_entity.id
_entity.type
_entity.pdbx_description
1 polymer ?
#
loop_
_entity_poly.entity_id
_entity_poly.type
_entity_poly.pdbx_seq_one_letter_code
_entity_poly.pdbx_strand_id
1 'polypeptide(L)'
;MTTRTFALIFGIAYLGAGLLGLMPGLLTPMPADAPPTRFDVMQGELLGLFPVNMLHTAVHLAIGAWGLMAFMGWLGTRTYARSLAVIYAVLGIMGLVPALDTMFGLTPLYGHDVWLHLGTAAVAAFFGFAAREQESGARERAAERRALAGDRRKASRSPVRNDRRQGPYDRRGMAT
;
A
#
# COMPACT_ATOMS: atom_id res chain seq x y z
N MET A 1 9.24 -2.72 2.16
CA MET A 1 8.04 -3.52 2.53
C MET A 1 7.21 -3.77 1.27
N THR A 2 6.63 -4.95 1.07
CA THR A 2 5.83 -5.26 -0.14
C THR A 2 4.34 -5.00 0.08
N THR A 3 3.54 -4.84 -0.98
CA THR A 3 2.07 -4.75 -0.88
C THR A 3 1.44 -6.00 -0.25
N ARG A 4 2.09 -7.16 -0.40
CA ARG A 4 1.66 -8.41 0.27
C ARG A 4 1.89 -8.35 1.78
N THR A 5 3.06 -7.89 2.22
CA THR A 5 3.36 -7.66 3.64
C THR A 5 2.44 -6.61 4.25
N PHE A 6 2.11 -5.55 3.49
CA PHE A 6 1.09 -4.56 3.87
C PHE A 6 -0.27 -5.20 4.14
N ALA A 7 -0.76 -6.03 3.21
CA ALA A 7 -2.04 -6.71 3.39
C ALA A 7 -2.07 -7.59 4.64
N LEU A 8 -0.97 -8.29 4.95
CA LEU A 8 -0.84 -9.08 6.17
C LEU A 8 -0.92 -8.20 7.43
N ILE A 9 -0.08 -7.17 7.52
CA ILE A 9 0.04 -6.33 8.72
C ILE A 9 -1.30 -5.65 9.01
N PHE A 10 -1.91 -5.00 8.01
CA PHE A 10 -3.19 -4.33 8.18
C PHE A 10 -4.33 -5.33 8.37
N GLY A 11 -4.27 -6.50 7.74
CA GLY A 11 -5.23 -7.59 7.98
C GLY A 11 -5.23 -8.05 9.44
N ILE A 12 -4.05 -8.30 10.02
CA ILE A 12 -3.90 -8.66 11.44
C ILE A 12 -4.34 -7.51 12.34
N ALA A 13 -3.95 -6.27 12.03
CA ALA A 13 -4.31 -5.11 12.85
C ALA A 13 -5.83 -4.90 12.93
N TYR A 14 -6.53 -4.92 11.80
CA TYR A 14 -7.99 -4.78 11.76
C TYR A 14 -8.72 -5.97 12.37
N LEU A 15 -8.23 -7.20 12.13
CA LEU A 15 -8.82 -8.37 12.76
C LEU A 15 -8.65 -8.31 14.27
N GLY A 16 -7.46 -7.91 14.76
CA GLY A 16 -7.19 -7.71 16.18
C GLY A 16 -8.09 -6.63 16.79
N ALA A 17 -8.20 -5.46 16.14
CA ALA A 17 -9.11 -4.40 16.59
C ALA A 17 -10.56 -4.88 16.68
N GLY A 18 -11.03 -5.64 15.68
CA GLY A 18 -12.35 -6.24 15.68
C GLY A 18 -12.53 -7.29 16.79
N LEU A 19 -11.55 -8.16 17.03
CA LEU A 19 -11.64 -9.14 18.11
C LEU A 19 -11.65 -8.49 19.51
N LEU A 20 -10.84 -7.45 19.71
CA LEU A 20 -10.84 -6.70 20.98
C LEU A 20 -12.13 -5.90 21.16
N GLY A 21 -12.68 -5.33 20.07
CA GLY A 21 -13.96 -4.62 20.09
C GLY A 21 -15.19 -5.49 20.40
N LEU A 22 -15.04 -6.82 20.37
CA LEU A 22 -16.07 -7.77 20.83
C LEU A 22 -15.97 -8.10 22.32
N MET A 23 -15.00 -7.52 23.06
CA MET A 23 -14.78 -7.80 24.48
C MET A 23 -15.26 -6.60 25.31
N PRO A 24 -16.45 -6.66 25.96
CA PRO A 24 -16.99 -5.53 26.71
C PRO A 24 -16.06 -5.01 27.81
N GLY A 25 -15.29 -5.91 28.45
CA GLY A 25 -14.33 -5.54 29.49
C GLY A 25 -13.10 -4.78 29.01
N LEU A 26 -12.90 -4.65 27.69
CA LEU A 26 -11.82 -3.85 27.08
C LEU A 26 -12.30 -2.50 26.54
N LEU A 27 -13.60 -2.23 26.60
CA LEU A 27 -14.20 -0.97 26.16
C LEU A 27 -14.38 -0.07 27.37
N THR A 28 -13.83 1.14 27.31
CA THR A 28 -14.13 2.18 28.29
C THR A 28 -15.45 2.88 27.93
N PRO A 29 -16.20 3.38 28.92
CA PRO A 29 -17.43 4.12 28.64
C PRO A 29 -17.17 5.33 27.74
N MET A 30 -18.15 5.64 26.89
CA MET A 30 -18.07 6.78 26.00
C MET A 30 -18.09 8.10 26.78
N PRO A 31 -17.35 9.15 26.36
CA PRO A 31 -17.47 10.49 26.92
C PRO A 31 -18.90 11.02 26.89
N ALA A 32 -19.28 11.83 27.88
CA ALA A 32 -20.65 12.35 28.01
C ALA A 32 -21.05 13.32 26.87
N ASP A 33 -20.07 13.94 26.24
CA ASP A 33 -20.19 14.87 25.12
C ASP A 33 -20.01 14.19 23.75
N ALA A 34 -19.94 12.85 23.71
CA ALA A 34 -19.77 12.12 22.47
C ALA A 34 -20.96 12.31 21.51
N PRO A 35 -20.69 12.42 20.19
CA PRO A 35 -21.72 12.42 19.16
C PRO A 35 -22.68 11.23 19.29
N PRO A 36 -24.01 11.45 19.24
CA PRO A 36 -24.98 10.39 19.46
C PRO A 36 -24.99 9.41 18.28
N THR A 37 -24.97 8.11 18.59
CA THR A 37 -25.25 7.05 17.61
C THR A 37 -26.63 6.47 17.85
N ARG A 38 -27.31 6.06 16.77
CA ARG A 38 -28.59 5.33 16.81
C ARG A 38 -28.39 3.83 17.05
N PHE A 39 -27.18 3.34 16.79
CA PHE A 39 -26.79 1.95 16.99
C PHE A 39 -25.67 1.90 18.02
N ASP A 40 -26.03 1.58 19.26
CA ASP A 40 -25.19 1.74 20.44
C ASP A 40 -24.82 0.39 21.10
N VAL A 41 -25.16 -0.72 20.43
CA VAL A 41 -24.82 -2.08 20.87
C VAL A 41 -23.30 -2.22 20.95
N MET A 42 -22.81 -2.65 22.12
CA MET A 42 -21.37 -2.77 22.41
C MET A 42 -20.58 -1.48 22.12
N GLN A 43 -21.19 -0.32 22.40
CA GLN A 43 -20.49 0.96 22.28
C GLN A 43 -19.47 1.18 23.41
N GLY A 44 -18.37 1.82 23.06
CA GLY A 44 -17.34 2.29 24.00
C GLY A 44 -16.06 2.66 23.27
N GLU A 45 -15.04 3.10 24.01
CA GLU A 45 -13.74 3.39 23.44
C GLU A 45 -12.78 2.21 23.61
N LEU A 46 -12.27 1.70 22.50
CA LEU A 46 -11.21 0.72 22.52
C LEU A 46 -9.89 1.42 22.88
N LEU A 47 -9.16 0.85 23.85
CA LEU A 47 -7.94 1.45 24.42
C LEU A 47 -8.15 2.84 25.05
N GLY A 48 -9.40 3.24 25.32
CA GLY A 48 -9.73 4.58 25.82
C GLY A 48 -9.47 5.70 24.81
N LEU A 49 -9.39 5.38 23.51
CA LEU A 49 -9.06 6.36 22.47
C LEU A 49 -9.96 6.26 21.23
N PHE A 50 -10.33 5.05 20.84
CA PHE A 50 -10.97 4.77 19.56
C PHE A 50 -12.44 4.41 19.76
N PRO A 51 -13.39 5.31 19.44
CA PRO A 51 -14.80 5.04 19.63
C PRO A 51 -15.30 3.95 18.68
N VAL A 52 -15.78 2.85 19.25
CA VAL A 52 -16.30 1.71 18.48
C VAL A 52 -17.70 1.35 18.96
N ASN A 53 -18.41 0.62 18.11
CA ASN A 53 -19.63 -0.11 18.45
C ASN A 53 -19.65 -1.43 17.68
N MET A 54 -20.68 -2.26 17.89
CA MET A 54 -20.78 -3.58 17.26
C MET A 54 -20.67 -3.52 15.73
N LEU A 55 -21.21 -2.49 15.07
CA LEU A 55 -21.14 -2.39 13.61
C LEU A 55 -19.73 -2.00 13.14
N HIS A 56 -19.07 -1.04 13.81
CA HIS A 56 -17.68 -0.68 13.53
C HIS A 56 -16.76 -1.90 13.73
N THR A 57 -16.97 -2.65 14.81
CA THR A 57 -16.27 -3.89 15.11
C THR A 57 -16.46 -4.95 14.02
N ALA A 58 -17.68 -5.15 13.53
CA ALA A 58 -17.96 -6.09 12.43
C ALA A 58 -17.24 -5.69 11.13
N VAL A 59 -17.20 -4.39 10.82
CA VAL A 59 -16.46 -3.85 9.67
C VAL A 59 -14.95 -4.11 9.82
N HIS A 60 -14.38 -3.90 11.02
CA HIS A 60 -12.98 -4.23 11.30
C HIS A 60 -12.67 -5.71 11.08
N LEU A 61 -13.52 -6.62 11.55
CA LEU A 61 -13.35 -8.06 11.31
C LEU A 61 -13.38 -8.39 9.81
N ALA A 62 -14.32 -7.81 9.05
CA ALA A 62 -14.45 -8.02 7.62
C ALA A 62 -13.22 -7.51 6.84
N ILE A 63 -12.72 -6.32 7.18
CA ILE A 63 -11.51 -5.74 6.58
C ILE A 63 -10.28 -6.57 6.94
N GLY A 64 -10.16 -7.01 8.20
CA GLY A 64 -9.09 -7.87 8.67
C GLY A 64 -9.05 -9.21 7.93
N ALA A 65 -10.20 -9.88 7.82
CA ALA A 65 -10.36 -11.11 7.06
C ALA A 65 -10.02 -10.92 5.58
N TRP A 66 -10.45 -9.82 4.96
CA TRP A 66 -10.09 -9.47 3.59
C TRP A 66 -8.58 -9.32 3.42
N GLY A 67 -7.90 -8.62 4.33
CA GLY A 67 -6.45 -8.47 4.32
C GLY A 67 -5.71 -9.81 4.38
N LEU A 68 -6.16 -10.73 5.26
CA LEU A 68 -5.60 -12.08 5.34
C LEU A 68 -5.85 -12.90 4.07
N MET A 69 -7.07 -12.89 3.53
CA MET A 69 -7.39 -13.56 2.27
C MET A 69 -6.55 -13.02 1.10
N ALA A 70 -6.32 -11.71 1.06
CA ALA A 70 -5.44 -11.10 0.08
C ALA A 70 -3.98 -11.54 0.26
N PHE A 71 -3.49 -11.60 1.51
CA PHE A 71 -2.15 -12.11 1.81
C PHE A 71 -1.97 -13.59 1.43
N MET A 72 -2.99 -14.42 1.64
CA MET A 72 -3.01 -15.85 1.26
C MET A 72 -3.05 -16.06 -0.26
N GLY A 73 -3.30 -15.01 -1.03
CA GLY A 73 -3.35 -15.05 -2.50
C GLY A 73 -4.72 -15.39 -3.07
N TRP A 74 -5.76 -15.45 -2.25
CA TRP A 74 -7.14 -15.69 -2.70
C TRP A 74 -7.76 -14.41 -3.29
N LEU A 75 -7.32 -13.24 -2.82
CA LEU A 75 -7.78 -11.92 -3.28
C LEU A 75 -6.60 -11.03 -3.65
N GLY A 76 -6.86 -9.96 -4.42
CA GLY A 76 -5.81 -9.04 -4.87
C GLY A 76 -5.32 -8.10 -3.78
N THR A 77 -4.06 -8.23 -3.35
CA THR A 77 -3.41 -7.34 -2.34
C THR A 77 -3.39 -5.87 -2.75
N ARG A 78 -3.25 -5.59 -4.05
CA ARG A 78 -3.29 -4.21 -4.56
C ARG A 78 -4.71 -3.65 -4.58
N THR A 79 -5.71 -4.48 -4.88
CA THR A 79 -7.12 -4.08 -4.79
C THR A 79 -7.45 -3.75 -3.34
N TYR A 80 -7.06 -4.60 -2.39
CA TYR A 80 -7.20 -4.34 -0.96
C TYR A 80 -6.57 -2.99 -0.55
N ALA A 81 -5.30 -2.75 -0.92
CA ALA A 81 -4.62 -1.49 -0.58
C ALA A 81 -5.29 -0.26 -1.21
N ARG A 82 -5.75 -0.34 -2.46
CA ARG A 82 -6.46 0.77 -3.12
C ARG A 82 -7.82 1.04 -2.50
N SER A 83 -8.58 -0.01 -2.19
CA SER A 83 -9.88 0.11 -1.54
C SER A 83 -9.73 0.73 -0.16
N LEU A 84 -8.77 0.26 0.64
CA LEU A 84 -8.42 0.90 1.92
C LEU A 84 -8.09 2.38 1.74
N ALA A 85 -7.24 2.73 0.78
CA ALA A 85 -6.87 4.12 0.54
C ALA A 85 -8.08 5.02 0.30
N VAL A 86 -9.02 4.58 -0.56
CA VAL A 86 -10.21 5.37 -0.90
C VAL A 86 -11.20 5.40 0.27
N ILE A 87 -11.56 4.24 0.82
CA ILE A 87 -12.56 4.13 1.90
C ILE A 87 -12.12 4.93 3.12
N TYR A 88 -10.88 4.73 3.57
CA TYR A 88 -10.38 5.41 4.76
C TYR A 88 -10.09 6.90 4.53
N ALA A 89 -9.77 7.32 3.30
CA ALA A 89 -9.69 8.75 2.99
C ALA A 89 -11.06 9.42 3.10
N VAL A 90 -12.11 8.80 2.55
CA VAL A 90 -13.48 9.31 2.63
C VAL A 90 -13.93 9.37 4.09
N LEU A 91 -13.76 8.28 4.85
CA LEU A 91 -14.11 8.25 6.28
C LEU A 91 -13.34 9.28 7.10
N GLY A 92 -12.03 9.40 6.89
CA GLY A 92 -11.23 10.41 7.58
C GLY A 92 -11.64 11.84 7.23
N ILE A 93 -11.96 12.13 5.97
CA ILE A 93 -12.44 13.46 5.56
C ILE A 93 -13.84 13.74 6.14
N MET A 94 -14.73 12.75 6.15
CA MET A 94 -16.05 12.89 6.78
C MET A 94 -15.91 13.22 8.26
N GLY A 95 -15.06 12.51 9.00
CA GLY A 95 -14.87 12.76 10.43
C GLY A 95 -14.23 14.12 10.79
N LEU A 96 -13.59 14.80 9.83
CA LEU A 96 -13.14 16.19 10.00
C LEU A 96 -14.28 17.20 9.92
N VAL A 97 -15.43 16.82 9.36
CA VAL A 97 -16.62 17.67 9.23
C VAL A 97 -17.54 17.38 10.42
N PRO A 98 -17.78 18.33 11.33
CA PRO A 98 -18.58 18.07 12.55
C PRO A 98 -19.99 17.54 12.27
N ALA A 99 -20.60 17.88 11.14
CA ALA A 99 -21.91 17.36 10.75
C ALA A 99 -21.90 15.88 10.31
N LEU A 100 -20.73 15.27 10.16
CA LEU A 100 -20.50 13.90 9.68
C LEU A 100 -19.62 13.11 10.65
N ASP A 101 -19.62 13.50 11.93
CA ASP A 101 -18.90 12.86 13.05
C ASP A 101 -19.42 11.45 13.41
N THR A 102 -20.42 10.96 12.66
CA THR A 102 -20.88 9.57 12.64
C THR A 102 -21.19 9.14 11.20
N MET A 103 -21.12 7.84 10.92
CA MET A 103 -21.57 7.29 9.62
C MET A 103 -23.11 7.19 9.60
N PHE A 104 -23.79 8.30 9.38
CA PHE A 104 -25.27 8.41 9.38
C PHE A 104 -25.92 7.95 10.71
N GLY A 105 -25.23 8.18 11.83
CA GLY A 105 -25.63 7.71 13.15
C GLY A 105 -25.38 6.22 13.41
N LEU A 106 -24.74 5.48 12.51
CA LEU A 106 -24.53 4.03 12.65
C LEU A 106 -23.21 3.67 13.33
N THR A 107 -22.13 4.37 13.04
CA THR A 107 -20.82 4.14 13.66
C THR A 107 -20.19 5.48 14.04
N PRO A 108 -19.45 5.54 15.16
CA PRO A 108 -18.64 6.70 15.48
C PRO A 108 -17.67 7.04 14.35
N LEU A 109 -17.42 8.33 14.13
CA LEU A 109 -16.46 8.83 13.15
C LEU A 109 -15.83 10.15 13.64
N TYR A 110 -15.33 10.15 14.87
CA TYR A 110 -14.75 11.34 15.53
C TYR A 110 -13.53 10.98 16.38
N GLY A 111 -12.88 12.00 16.96
CA GLY A 111 -11.77 11.80 17.89
C GLY A 111 -10.54 11.18 17.22
N HIS A 112 -9.90 10.20 17.89
CA HIS A 112 -8.69 9.55 17.38
C HIS A 112 -8.93 8.70 16.14
N ASP A 113 -10.17 8.25 15.91
CA ASP A 113 -10.51 7.48 14.71
C ASP A 113 -10.23 8.27 13.44
N VAL A 114 -10.52 9.58 13.42
CA VAL A 114 -10.31 10.42 12.23
C VAL A 114 -8.86 10.36 11.76
N TRP A 115 -7.93 10.50 12.71
CA TRP A 115 -6.49 10.45 12.43
C TRP A 115 -6.03 9.05 12.04
N LEU A 116 -6.56 8.01 12.68
CA LEU A 116 -6.27 6.62 12.32
C LEU A 116 -6.75 6.31 10.89
N HIS A 117 -7.89 6.85 10.49
CA HIS A 117 -8.41 6.69 9.14
C HIS A 117 -7.52 7.38 8.11
N LEU A 118 -7.18 8.65 8.33
CA LEU A 118 -6.29 9.39 7.43
C LEU A 118 -4.89 8.76 7.34
N GLY A 119 -4.35 8.30 8.47
CA GLY A 119 -3.07 7.58 8.51
C GLY A 119 -3.13 6.27 7.72
N THR A 120 -4.19 5.47 7.90
CA THR A 120 -4.41 4.25 7.12
C THR A 120 -4.53 4.56 5.64
N ALA A 121 -5.30 5.58 5.27
CA ALA A 121 -5.48 5.99 3.90
C ALA A 121 -4.16 6.37 3.22
N ALA A 122 -3.31 7.14 3.92
CA ALA A 122 -2.01 7.56 3.41
C ALA A 122 -1.07 6.36 3.17
N VAL A 123 -0.94 5.45 4.15
CA VAL A 123 -0.10 4.25 4.01
C VAL A 123 -0.65 3.34 2.91
N ALA A 124 -1.97 3.12 2.88
CA ALA A 124 -2.63 2.31 1.87
C ALA A 124 -2.47 2.89 0.46
N ALA A 125 -2.54 4.22 0.31
CA ALA A 125 -2.33 4.90 -0.97
C ALA A 125 -0.91 4.66 -1.50
N PHE A 126 0.10 4.72 -0.64
CA PHE A 126 1.49 4.42 -1.01
C PHE A 126 1.63 2.99 -1.57
N PHE A 127 1.09 1.98 -0.88
CA PHE A 127 1.18 0.59 -1.34
C PHE A 127 0.24 0.25 -2.50
N GLY A 128 -0.90 0.94 -2.59
CA GLY A 128 -1.94 0.73 -3.61
C GLY A 128 -1.63 1.40 -4.95
N PHE A 129 -0.95 2.54 -4.94
CA PHE A 129 -0.66 3.32 -6.13
C PHE A 129 0.84 3.40 -6.42
N ALA A 130 1.64 3.97 -5.51
CA ALA A 130 3.04 4.33 -5.75
C ALA A 130 4.02 3.13 -5.86
N ALA A 131 3.80 2.05 -5.09
CA ALA A 131 4.77 0.95 -5.01
C ALA A 131 5.08 0.23 -6.35
N ARG A 132 4.14 0.19 -7.32
CA ARG A 132 4.40 -0.45 -8.64
C ARG A 132 5.14 0.44 -9.62
N GLU A 133 4.96 1.76 -9.53
CA GLU A 133 5.65 2.71 -10.41
C GLU A 133 7.16 2.64 -10.15
N GLN A 134 7.53 2.43 -8.88
CA GLN A 134 8.90 2.18 -8.46
C GLN A 134 9.41 0.81 -8.94
N GLU A 135 8.62 -0.26 -8.80
CA GLU A 135 9.02 -1.60 -9.27
C GLU A 135 9.14 -1.71 -10.80
N SER A 136 8.22 -1.10 -11.56
CA SER A 136 8.27 -1.09 -13.02
C SER A 136 9.46 -0.27 -13.52
N GLY A 137 9.66 0.94 -12.97
CA GLY A 137 10.81 1.77 -13.32
C GLY A 137 12.15 1.13 -12.93
N ALA A 138 12.22 0.43 -11.79
CA ALA A 138 13.41 -0.32 -11.40
C ALA A 138 13.69 -1.51 -12.34
N ARG A 139 12.66 -2.26 -12.75
CA ARG A 139 12.80 -3.37 -13.70
C ARG A 139 13.20 -2.91 -15.09
N GLU A 140 12.64 -1.80 -15.57
CA GLU A 140 12.99 -1.18 -16.84
C GLU A 140 14.45 -0.70 -16.84
N ARG A 141 14.87 0.05 -15.82
CA ARG A 141 16.27 0.48 -15.65
C ARG A 141 17.23 -0.71 -15.56
N ALA A 142 16.82 -1.79 -14.91
CA ALA A 142 17.62 -3.02 -14.83
C ALA A 142 17.72 -3.73 -16.19
N ALA A 143 16.63 -3.76 -16.98
CA ALA A 143 16.62 -4.30 -18.33
C ALA A 143 17.49 -3.47 -19.28
N GLU A 144 17.42 -2.14 -19.21
CA GLU A 144 18.26 -1.22 -19.98
C GLU A 144 19.74 -1.40 -19.66
N ARG A 145 20.11 -1.46 -18.37
CA ARG A 145 21.49 -1.74 -17.94
C ARG A 145 22.01 -3.07 -18.48
N ARG A 146 21.17 -4.12 -18.51
CA ARG A 146 21.51 -5.42 -19.09
C ARG A 146 21.70 -5.34 -20.60
N ALA A 147 20.86 -4.59 -21.31
CA ALA A 147 20.99 -4.37 -22.75
C ALA A 147 22.31 -3.64 -23.09
N LEU A 148 22.61 -2.53 -22.39
CA LEU A 148 23.85 -1.77 -22.57
C LEU A 148 25.11 -2.60 -22.26
N ALA A 149 25.05 -3.45 -21.22
CA ALA A 149 26.15 -4.37 -20.91
C ALA A 149 26.34 -5.43 -22.00
N GLY A 150 25.26 -5.92 -22.59
CA GLY A 150 25.29 -6.83 -23.74
C GLY A 150 25.93 -6.20 -24.98
N ASP A 151 25.59 -4.95 -25.27
CA ASP A 151 26.15 -4.19 -26.40
C ASP A 151 27.64 -3.90 -26.21
N ARG A 152 28.07 -3.48 -25.02
CA ARG A 152 29.51 -3.32 -24.71
C ARG A 152 30.29 -4.62 -24.92
N ARG A 153 29.71 -5.75 -24.54
CA ARG A 153 30.34 -7.07 -24.71
C ARG A 153 30.44 -7.48 -26.18
N LYS A 154 29.46 -7.10 -27.02
CA LYS A 154 29.53 -7.29 -28.48
C LYS A 154 30.55 -6.35 -29.13
N ALA A 155 30.58 -5.08 -28.73
CA ALA A 155 31.57 -4.11 -29.22
C ALA A 155 33.00 -4.55 -28.92
N SER A 156 33.28 -5.02 -27.69
CA SER A 156 34.59 -5.57 -27.31
C SER A 156 34.97 -6.87 -28.05
N ARG A 157 33.99 -7.63 -28.55
CA ARG A 157 34.19 -8.86 -29.33
C ARG A 157 34.21 -8.62 -30.84
N SER A 158 34.00 -7.39 -31.28
CA SER A 158 34.16 -7.03 -32.69
C SER A 158 35.59 -7.36 -33.08
N PRO A 159 35.83 -8.07 -34.20
CA PRO A 159 37.18 -8.39 -34.61
C PRO A 159 37.96 -7.09 -34.66
N VAL A 160 39.05 -6.98 -33.91
CA VAL A 160 40.01 -5.89 -34.09
C VAL A 160 40.35 -5.94 -35.56
N ARG A 161 39.85 -4.96 -36.32
CA ARG A 161 40.13 -4.87 -37.75
C ARG A 161 41.63 -4.72 -37.80
N ASN A 162 42.30 -5.81 -38.20
CA ASN A 162 43.73 -5.81 -38.37
C ASN A 162 43.96 -4.91 -39.57
N ASP A 163 44.02 -3.61 -39.30
CA ASP A 163 44.30 -2.60 -40.28
C ASP A 163 45.73 -2.92 -40.71
N ARG A 164 45.84 -3.68 -41.81
CA ARG A 164 47.11 -3.93 -42.46
C ARG A 164 47.58 -2.54 -42.85
N ARG A 165 48.38 -1.93 -41.99
CA ARG A 165 49.19 -0.78 -42.34
C ARG A 165 49.97 -1.20 -43.57
N GLN A 166 49.48 -0.81 -44.74
CA GLN A 166 50.26 -0.88 -45.96
C GLN A 166 51.42 0.08 -45.72
N GLY A 167 52.55 -0.51 -45.33
CA GLY A 167 53.78 0.23 -45.15
C GLY A 167 54.20 0.83 -46.50
N PRO A 168 54.98 1.92 -46.51
CA PRO A 168 55.40 2.64 -47.73
C PRO A 168 56.13 1.79 -48.80
N TYR A 169 56.42 0.53 -48.52
CA TYR A 169 57.23 -0.36 -49.37
C TYR A 169 56.43 -1.11 -50.44
N ASP A 170 55.09 -1.13 -50.39
CA ASP A 170 54.25 -1.98 -51.26
C ASP A 170 53.96 -1.40 -52.67
N ARG A 171 54.65 -0.32 -53.07
CA ARG A 171 54.44 0.39 -54.35
C ARG A 171 55.56 0.22 -55.39
N ARG A 172 56.38 -0.83 -55.31
CA ARG A 172 57.42 -1.10 -56.33
C ARG A 172 57.27 -2.48 -56.91
N GLY A 173 56.39 -2.62 -57.89
CA GLY A 173 56.26 -3.88 -58.59
C GLY A 173 55.26 -3.91 -59.72
N MET A 174 55.01 -2.81 -60.43
CA MET A 174 54.33 -2.84 -61.74
C MET A 174 54.74 -1.63 -62.58
N ALA A 175 55.78 -1.81 -63.40
CA ALA A 175 56.01 -1.07 -64.64
C ALA A 175 57.08 -1.84 -65.43
N THR A 176 56.62 -2.65 -66.39
CA THR A 176 57.38 -3.13 -67.55
C THR A 176 57.10 -2.22 -68.72
#